data_AF-A0A359LXD4-F1
#
_entry.id   AF-A0A359LXD4-F1
#
_cell.length_a   1.000
_cell.length_b   1.000
_cell.length_c   1.000
_cell.angle_alpha   90.00
_cell.angle_beta   90.00
_cell.angle_gamma   90.00
#
_symmetry.space_group_name_H-M   'P 1'
#
loop_
_entity.id
_entity.type
_entity.pdbx_description
1 polymer ?
#
loop_
_entity_poly.entity_id
_entity_poly.type
_entity_poly.pdbx_seq_one_letter_code
_entity_poly.pdbx_strand_id
1 'polypeptide(L)' 'TNPLDAMCWTACQVSKFAKNRVIGMAGVLDTARYRTFIASELNVSMENVQAMVLGG' A
#
# COMPACT_ATOMS: atom_id res chain seq x y z
N THR A 1 -11.03 -4.28 5.53
CA THR A 1 -12.01 -5.20 4.91
C THR A 1 -11.62 -5.40 3.46
N ASN A 2 -11.52 -6.64 3.01
CA ASN A 2 -11.22 -6.99 1.63
C ASN A 2 -12.52 -7.11 0.82
N PRO A 3 -12.51 -6.86 -0.49
CA PRO A 3 -11.39 -6.31 -1.28
C PRO A 3 -11.22 -4.80 -1.03
N LEU A 4 -9.97 -4.36 -0.79
CA LEU A 4 -9.68 -3.05 -0.20
C LEU A 4 -10.16 -1.88 -1.07
N ASP A 5 -9.90 -1.91 -2.37
CA ASP A 5 -10.20 -0.80 -3.27
C ASP A 5 -11.70 -0.56 -3.39
N ALA A 6 -12.50 -1.64 -3.44
CA ALA A 6 -13.96 -1.55 -3.43
C ALA A 6 -14.49 -0.97 -2.10
N MET A 7 -13.87 -1.33 -0.98
CA MET A 7 -14.25 -0.80 0.34
C MET A 7 -13.85 0.67 0.51
N CYS A 8 -12.68 1.06 0.01
CA CYS A 8 -12.22 2.45 -0.02
C CYS A 8 -13.15 3.32 -0.88
N TRP A 9 -13.54 2.81 -2.06
CA TRP A 9 -14.52 3.46 -2.92
C TRP A 9 -15.87 3.64 -2.22
N THR A 10 -16.38 2.58 -1.59
CA THR A 10 -17.64 2.63 -0.83
C THR A 10 -17.55 3.65 0.30
N ALA A 11 -16.46 3.66 1.07
CA ALA A 11 -16.21 4.64 2.12
C ALA A 11 -16.20 6.08 1.57
N CYS A 12 -15.64 6.30 0.38
CA CYS A 12 -15.67 7.59 -0.28
C CYS A 12 -17.10 8.04 -0.66
N GLN A 13 -17.94 7.11 -1.13
CA GLN A 13 -19.31 7.44 -1.51
C GLN A 13 -20.21 7.72 -0.31
N VAL A 14 -20.08 6.93 0.78
CA VAL A 14 -21.01 7.00 1.91
C VAL A 14 -20.61 8.03 2.98
N SER A 15 -19.31 8.28 3.18
CA SER A 15 -18.85 9.17 4.26
C SER A 15 -19.07 10.66 3.98
N LYS A 16 -19.28 11.05 2.72
CA LYS A 16 -19.34 12.45 2.25
C LYS A 16 -18.09 13.27 2.56
N PHE A 17 -17.00 12.63 3.00
CA PHE A 17 -15.73 13.31 3.17
C PHE A 17 -15.11 13.65 1.82
N ALA A 18 -14.32 14.72 1.79
CA ALA A 18 -13.50 15.03 0.63
C ALA A 18 -12.60 13.83 0.31
N LYS A 19 -12.40 13.53 -0.98
CA LYS A 19 -11.68 12.33 -1.44
C LYS A 19 -10.28 12.19 -0.84
N ASN A 20 -9.59 13.31 -0.62
CA ASN A 20 -8.26 13.36 0.01
C ASN A 20 -8.24 12.95 1.49
N ARG A 21 -9.40 12.70 2.10
CA ARG A 21 -9.56 12.21 3.48
C ARG A 21 -9.97 10.75 3.56
N VAL A 22 -10.09 10.05 2.43
CA VAL A 22 -10.42 8.63 2.37
C VAL A 22 -9.23 7.89 1.77
N ILE A 23 -8.56 7.07 2.58
CA ILE A 23 -7.30 6.41 2.23
C ILE A 23 -7.43 4.91 2.47
N GLY A 24 -7.11 4.10 1.47
CA GLY A 24 -6.97 2.64 1.57
C GLY A 24 -5.50 2.25 1.68
N MET A 25 -5.12 1.48 2.70
CA MET A 25 -3.76 0.98 2.88
C MET A 25 -3.58 -0.41 2.22
N ALA A 26 -3.19 -0.44 0.94
CA ALA A 26 -2.79 -1.67 0.23
C ALA A 26 -1.29 -1.66 -0.09
N GLY A 27 -0.87 -0.77 -0.99
CA GLY A 27 0.48 -0.79 -1.58
C GLY A 27 1.63 -0.67 -0.59
N VAL A 28 1.41 -0.12 0.62
CA VAL A 28 2.46 -0.02 1.65
C VAL A 28 2.90 -1.40 2.16
N LEU A 29 1.97 -2.33 2.35
CA LEU A 29 2.30 -3.67 2.84
C LEU A 29 3.06 -4.48 1.78
N ASP A 30 2.61 -4.41 0.53
CA ASP A 30 3.26 -5.14 -0.57
C ASP A 30 4.60 -4.51 -0.94
N THR A 31 4.72 -3.18 -0.83
CA THR A 31 6.00 -2.48 -0.95
C THR A 31 6.97 -2.92 0.15
N ALA A 32 6.52 -3.03 1.41
CA ALA A 32 7.37 -3.49 2.51
C ALA A 32 7.86 -4.93 2.29
N ARG A 33 6.98 -5.82 1.82
CA ARG A 33 7.33 -7.21 1.47
C ARG A 33 8.34 -7.26 0.33
N TYR A 34 8.09 -6.52 -0.74
CA TYR A 34 8.97 -6.49 -1.91
C TYR A 34 10.37 -5.98 -1.55
N ARG A 35 10.47 -4.89 -0.79
CA ARG A 35 11.74 -4.35 -0.28
C ARG A 35 12.48 -5.35 0.60
N THR A 36 11.75 -6.09 1.44
CA THR A 36 12.35 -7.13 2.32
C THR A 36 13.02 -8.23 1.50
N PHE A 37 12.36 -8.73 0.45
CA PHE A 37 12.94 -9.80 -0.38
C PHE A 37 14.16 -9.34 -1.20
N ILE A 38 14.14 -8.11 -1.72
CA ILE A 38 15.31 -7.54 -2.39
C ILE A 38 16.49 -7.39 -1.40
N ALA A 39 16.21 -6.87 -0.20
CA ALA A 39 17.22 -6.65 0.82
C ALA A 39 17.86 -7.98 1.28
N SER A 40 17.06 -9.05 1.43
CA SER A 40 17.56 -10.37 1.80
C SER A 40 18.44 -10.98 0.71
N GLU A 41 18.07 -10.84 -0.56
CA GLU A 41 18.83 -11.42 -1.68
C GLU A 41 20.16 -10.70 -1.91
N LEU A 42 20.17 -9.37 -1.73
CA LEU A 42 21.38 -8.55 -1.91
C LEU A 42 22.23 -8.43 -0.64
N ASN A 43 21.78 -9.02 0.48
CA ASN A 43 22.40 -8.91 1.81
C ASN A 43 22.70 -7.46 2.21
N VAL A 44 21.73 -6.57 2.00
CA VAL A 44 21.79 -5.14 2.36
C VAL A 44 20.67 -4.77 3.33
N SER A 45 20.81 -3.63 4.01
CA SER A 45 19.71 -3.08 4.82
C SER A 45 18.50 -2.74 3.95
N MET A 46 17.29 -3.10 4.42
CA MET A 46 16.02 -2.72 3.78
C MET A 46 15.84 -1.20 3.68
N GLU A 47 16.44 -0.43 4.59
CA GLU A 47 16.46 1.04 4.54
C GLU A 47 17.14 1.58 3.28
N ASN A 48 18.10 0.83 2.71
CA ASN A 48 18.81 1.19 1.49
C ASN A 48 18.10 0.74 0.21
N VAL A 49 16.98 0.02 0.33
CA VAL A 49 16.19 -0.46 -0.81
C VAL A 49 14.98 0.44 -0.99
N GLN A 50 14.88 1.15 -2.12
CA GLN A 50 13.71 1.92 -2.50
C GLN A 50 12.94 1.19 -3.61
N ALA A 51 11.67 0.90 -3.36
CA ALA A 51 10.76 0.32 -4.34
C ALA A 51 9.33 0.77 -4.03
N MET A 52 8.45 0.69 -5.03
CA MET A 52 7.04 1.07 -4.90
C MET A 52 6.19 0.09 -5.70
N VAL A 53 5.17 -0.48 -5.05
CA VAL A 53 4.13 -1.29 -5.69
C VAL A 53 2.92 -0.41 -5.95
N LEU A 54 2.52 -0.29 -7.21
CA LEU A 54 1.34 0.46 -7.64
C LEU A 54 0.20 -0.51 -7.96
N GLY A 55 -1.01 -0.17 -7.54
CA GLY A 55 -2.21 -1.00 -7.73
C GLY A 55 -2.49 -1.95 -6.56
N GLY A 56 -3.57 -2.70 -6.73
CA GLY A 56 -4.20 -3.62 -5.77
C GLY A 56 -5.44 -4.24 -6.39
#